data_AF-G7L4H9-F1
#
_entry.id   AF-G7L4H9-F1
#
_cell.length_a   1.000
_cell.length_b   1.000
_cell.length_c   1.000
_cell.angle_alpha   90.00
_cell.angle_beta   90.00
_cell.angle_gamma   90.00
#
_symmetry.space_group_name_H-M   'P 1'
#
loop_
_entity.id
_entity.type
_entity.pdbx_description
1 polymer ?
#
loop_
_entity_poly.entity_id
_entity_poly.type
_entity_poly.pdbx_seq_one_letter_code
_entity_poly.pdbx_strand_id
1 'polypeptide(L)'
;MKKFGVQESWTQLFKISYQNIQSDYHFDDLCRCLLPLCLLEKNDKLLLTINDLLQRRPILYNLRDNRGQMINIPWWSNGQNYVESLISYC
;
A
#
# COMPACT_ATOMS: atom_id res chain seq x y z
N MET A 1 10.75 -6.99 -5.96
CA MET A 1 10.80 -8.32 -6.63
C MET A 1 11.35 -8.18 -8.05
N LYS A 2 12.54 -8.72 -8.33
CA LYS A 2 12.97 -9.05 -9.69
C LYS A 2 12.62 -10.51 -9.94
N LYS A 3 11.45 -10.77 -10.53
CA LYS A 3 11.27 -11.99 -11.34
C LYS A 3 11.55 -11.57 -12.77
N PHE A 4 12.82 -11.66 -13.16
CA PHE A 4 13.19 -11.52 -14.56
C PHE A 4 12.52 -12.65 -15.36
N GLY A 5 11.89 -12.29 -16.47
CA GLY A 5 11.68 -13.21 -17.58
C GLY A 5 10.45 -14.12 -17.54
N VAL A 6 9.27 -13.63 -17.18
CA VAL A 6 8.03 -14.31 -17.61
C VAL A 6 7.15 -13.33 -18.36
N GLN A 7 7.07 -13.53 -19.67
CA GLN A 7 6.37 -12.68 -20.61
C GLN A 7 4.83 -12.72 -20.42
N GLU A 8 4.27 -13.71 -19.69
CA GLU A 8 2.81 -13.96 -19.72
C GLU A 8 2.14 -14.47 -18.42
N SER A 9 2.71 -14.33 -17.22
CA SER A 9 1.96 -14.68 -15.99
C SER A 9 2.15 -13.69 -14.85
N TRP A 10 1.28 -12.67 -14.84
CA TRP A 10 1.08 -11.83 -13.67
C TRP A 10 0.62 -12.71 -12.51
N THR A 11 1.51 -12.93 -11.54
CA THR A 11 1.11 -13.55 -10.27
C THR A 11 0.49 -12.46 -9.41
N GLN A 12 -0.67 -12.74 -8.82
CA GLN A 12 -1.27 -11.83 -7.85
C GLN A 12 -0.28 -11.60 -6.69
N LEU A 13 0.08 -10.34 -6.45
CA LEU A 13 1.02 -9.98 -5.39
C LEU A 13 0.32 -9.95 -4.02
N PHE A 14 -0.82 -9.27 -3.91
CA PHE A 14 -1.62 -9.17 -2.68
C PHE A 14 -3.13 -9.25 -3.00
N LYS A 15 -3.93 -9.68 -2.02
CA LYS A 15 -5.39 -9.56 -2.02
C LYS A 15 -5.80 -8.65 -0.88
N ILE A 16 -6.47 -7.54 -1.20
CA ILE A 16 -6.88 -6.51 -0.24
C ILE A 16 -8.40 -6.35 -0.35
N SER A 17 -9.08 -6.30 0.79
CA SER A 17 -10.52 -6.06 0.87
C SER A 17 -10.77 -4.74 1.59
N TYR A 18 -11.47 -3.82 0.92
CA TYR A 18 -11.85 -2.52 1.48
C TYR A 18 -12.76 -2.68 2.71
N GLN A 19 -13.63 -3.70 2.70
CA GLN A 19 -14.55 -4.00 3.81
C GLN A 19 -13.80 -4.36 5.11
N ASN A 20 -12.57 -4.84 4.99
CA ASN A 20 -11.78 -5.26 6.14
C ASN A 20 -10.92 -4.12 6.73
N ILE A 21 -11.05 -2.90 6.23
CA ILE A 21 -10.38 -1.72 6.79
C ILE A 21 -11.30 -1.11 7.83
N GLN A 22 -10.91 -1.22 9.10
CA GLN A 22 -11.62 -0.58 10.21
C GLN A 22 -11.38 0.93 10.13
N SER A 23 -12.43 1.65 9.77
CA SER A 23 -12.41 3.08 9.49
C SER A 23 -13.80 3.64 9.71
N ASP A 24 -13.88 4.81 10.33
CA ASP A 24 -15.12 5.56 10.48
C ASP A 24 -15.62 6.14 9.14
N TYR A 25 -14.82 6.03 8.09
CA TYR A 25 -15.16 6.49 6.75
C TYR A 25 -15.88 5.40 5.95
N HIS A 26 -17.06 5.72 5.42
CA HIS A 26 -17.72 4.92 4.39
C HIS A 26 -16.89 4.95 3.11
N PHE A 27 -16.29 3.81 2.76
CA PHE A 27 -15.55 3.62 1.50
C PHE A 27 -16.47 3.52 0.27
N ASP A 28 -17.78 3.67 0.45
CA ASP A 28 -18.78 3.68 -0.64
C ASP A 28 -18.64 4.90 -1.57
N ASP A 29 -17.89 5.93 -1.15
CA ASP A 29 -17.60 7.08 -2.00
C ASP A 29 -16.46 6.73 -2.97
N LEU A 30 -16.86 6.39 -4.20
CA LEU A 30 -16.15 5.80 -5.34
C LEU A 30 -14.79 6.41 -5.76
N CYS A 31 -14.26 7.42 -5.05
CA CYS A 31 -13.05 8.14 -5.42
C CYS A 31 -11.82 7.84 -4.55
N ARG A 32 -11.94 6.99 -3.52
CA ARG A 32 -10.85 6.73 -2.56
C ARG A 32 -10.01 5.50 -2.96
N CYS A 33 -9.15 5.64 -3.96
CA CYS A 33 -8.18 4.60 -4.34
C CYS A 33 -7.16 4.36 -3.20
N LEU A 34 -6.93 3.10 -2.84
CA LEU A 34 -5.81 2.72 -1.96
C LEU A 34 -4.51 2.65 -2.74
N LEU A 35 -3.49 3.35 -2.25
CA LEU A 35 -2.13 3.32 -2.80
C LEU A 35 -1.22 2.54 -1.85
N PRO A 36 -0.53 1.48 -2.32
CA PRO A 36 0.49 0.81 -1.53
C PRO A 36 1.74 1.69 -1.45
N LEU A 37 2.19 1.99 -0.22
CA LEU A 37 3.40 2.77 0.01
C LEU A 37 4.62 1.89 0.25
N CYS A 38 4.49 0.90 1.13
CA CYS A 38 5.61 0.09 1.55
C CYS A 38 5.15 -1.28 2.04
N LEU A 39 5.84 -2.33 1.60
CA LEU A 39 5.72 -3.66 2.16
C LEU A 39 6.70 -3.80 3.33
N LEU A 40 6.17 -4.03 4.52
CA LEU A 40 6.94 -4.35 5.71
C LEU A 40 7.13 -5.87 5.77
N GLU A 41 8.01 -6.38 4.91
CA GLU A 41 8.20 -7.82 4.63
C GLU A 41 8.34 -8.68 5.90
N LYS A 42 9.10 -8.19 6.90
CA LYS A 42 9.36 -8.95 8.14
C LYS A 42 8.09 -9.27 8.94
N ASN A 43 7.02 -8.49 8.78
CA ASN A 43 5.83 -8.56 9.61
C ASN A 43 4.56 -8.88 8.83
N ASP A 44 4.67 -9.24 7.53
CA ASP A 44 3.53 -9.43 6.62
C ASP A 44 2.51 -8.27 6.68
N LYS A 45 3.05 -7.05 6.80
CA LYS A 45 2.25 -5.83 6.86
C LYS A 45 2.46 -5.00 5.61
N LEU A 46 1.39 -4.44 5.09
CA LEU A 46 1.41 -3.52 3.97
C LEU A 46 0.95 -2.16 4.48
N LEU A 47 1.78 -1.15 4.29
CA LEU A 47 1.40 0.23 4.55
C LEU A 47 0.69 0.77 3.31
N LEU A 48 -0.57 1.16 3.50
CA LEU A 48 -1.45 1.72 2.49
C LEU A 48 -1.79 3.16 2.83
N THR A 49 -2.25 3.91 1.83
CA THR A 49 -2.84 5.23 2.02
C THR A 49 -4.02 5.43 1.11
N ILE A 50 -4.88 6.37 1.45
CA ILE A 50 -5.98 6.79 0.59
C ILE A 50 -5.49 7.94 -0.28
N ASN A 51 -5.77 7.87 -1.58
CA ASN A 51 -5.53 8.97 -2.52
C ASN A 51 -6.56 10.10 -2.34
N ASP A 52 -6.62 10.67 -1.14
CA ASP A 52 -7.44 11.84 -0.80
C ASP A 52 -6.49 12.91 -0.27
N LEU A 53 -6.53 14.12 -0.84
CA LEU A 53 -5.64 15.22 -0.47
C LEU A 53 -5.97 15.81 0.91
N LEU A 54 -7.21 15.63 1.40
CA LEU A 54 -7.69 16.24 2.64
C LEU A 54 -7.55 15.31 3.85
N GLN A 55 -7.48 13.99 3.64
CA GLN A 55 -7.55 13.00 4.73
C GLN A 55 -6.56 11.84 4.53
N ARG A 56 -5.28 12.17 4.31
CA ARG A 56 -4.21 11.16 4.22
C ARG A 56 -3.89 10.57 5.59
N ARG A 57 -4.63 9.54 5.98
CA ARG A 57 -4.26 8.67 7.11
C ARG A 57 -3.61 7.39 6.59
N PRO A 58 -2.46 6.97 7.15
CA PRO A 58 -1.91 5.66 6.83
C PRO A 58 -2.84 4.55 7.32
N ILE A 59 -2.90 3.49 6.53
CA ILE A 59 -3.57 2.26 6.88
C ILE A 59 -2.51 1.18 7.00
N LEU A 60 -2.41 0.55 8.17
CA LEU A 60 -1.58 -0.62 8.37
C LEU A 60 -2.43 -1.86 8.08
N TYR A 61 -2.12 -2.57 7.00
CA TYR A 61 -2.84 -3.75 6.59
C TYR A 61 -2.05 -5.01 6.94
N ASN A 62 -2.64 -5.90 7.73
CA ASN A 62 -2.08 -7.22 8.00
C ASN A 62 -2.49 -8.18 6.88
N LEU A 63 -1.50 -8.67 6.12
CA LEU A 63 -1.74 -9.57 4.98
C LEU A 63 -2.19 -10.96 5.44
N ARG A 64 -1.77 -11.43 6.63
CA ARG A 64 -2.18 -12.73 7.18
C ARG A 64 -3.64 -12.72 7.61
N ASP A 65 -4.03 -11.68 8.35
CA ASP A 65 -5.38 -11.57 8.90
C ASP A 65 -6.37 -10.95 7.91
N ASN A 66 -5.85 -10.45 6.77
CA ASN A 66 -6.58 -9.72 5.76
C ASN A 66 -7.40 -8.56 6.35
N ARG A 67 -6.80 -7.80 7.28
CA ARG A 67 -7.44 -6.71 8.04
C ARG A 67 -6.58 -5.45 8.04
N GLY A 68 -7.23 -4.30 7.86
CA GLY A 68 -6.59 -2.99 7.90
C GLY A 68 -7.04 -2.16 9.09
N GLN A 69 -6.12 -1.40 9.65
CA GLN A 69 -6.41 -0.40 10.68
C GLN A 69 -5.82 0.95 10.28
N MET A 70 -6.59 2.03 10.44
CA MET A 70 -6.03 3.37 10.34
C MET A 70 -5.11 3.63 11.54
N ILE A 71 -3.94 4.19 11.27
CA ILE A 71 -2.98 4.56 12.31
C ILE A 71 -2.81 6.08 12.33
N ASN A 72 -2.72 6.66 13.52
CA ASN A 72 -2.59 8.10 13.68
C ASN A 72 -1.10 8.49 13.70
N ILE A 73 -0.45 8.44 12.54
CA ILE A 73 0.93 8.91 12.37
C ILE A 73 0.88 10.24 11.62
N PRO A 74 1.64 11.28 12.04
CA PRO A 74 1.77 12.52 11.29
C PRO A 74 2.18 12.21 9.85
N TRP A 75 1.31 12.55 8.89
CA TRP A 75 1.60 12.30 7.49
C TRP A 75 2.70 13.24 7.01
N TRP A 76 3.88 12.71 6.71
CA TRP A 76 4.92 13.50 6.05
C TRP A 76 4.51 13.69 4.58
N SER A 77 3.97 14.87 4.25
CA SER A 77 3.60 15.26 2.89
C SER A 77 4.77 15.22 1.88
N ASN A 78 6.00 15.07 2.36
CA ASN A 78 7.24 15.19 1.60
C ASN A 78 8.10 13.92 1.61
N GLY A 79 7.50 12.74 1.81
CA GLY A 79 8.22 11.48 1.59
C GLY A 79 8.70 11.41 0.14
N GLN A 80 9.97 11.74 -0.11
CA GLN A 80 10.56 11.56 -1.43
C GLN A 80 10.59 10.06 -1.71
N ASN A 81 9.89 9.63 -2.76
CA ASN A 81 10.01 8.27 -3.27
C ASN A 81 11.38 8.14 -3.93
N TYR A 82 12.43 7.92 -3.13
CA TYR A 82 13.73 7.55 -3.66
C TYR A 82 13.66 6.11 -4.13
N VAL A 83 13.51 5.93 -5.44
CA VAL A 83 13.66 4.63 -6.10
C VAL A 83 15.07 4.63 -6.67
N GLU A 84 15.94 3.77 -6.13
CA GLU A 84 17.26 3.54 -6.70
C GLU A 84 17.12 3.16 -8.17
N SER A 85 17.85 3.88 -9.03
CA SER A 85 17.93 3.55 -10.45
C SER A 85 18.50 2.14 -10.60
N LEU A 86 17.76 1.23 -11.24
CA LEU A 86 18.22 -0.14 -11.52
C LEU A 86 19.29 -0.21 -12.62
N ILE A 87 19.88 0.93 -13.00
CA ILE A 87 20.95 1.00 -14.00
C ILE A 87 22.26 0.59 -13.32
N SER A 88 22.71 -0.63 -13.63
CA SER A 88 24.11 -1.01 -13.45
C SER A 88 24.90 -0.37 -14.58
N TYR A 89 25.84 0.51 -14.27
CA TYR A 89 26.85 0.90 -15.25
C TYR A 89 27.76 -0.32 -15.49
N CYS A 90 27.94 -0.70 -16.76
CA CYS A 90 28.86 -1.75 -17.19
C CYS A 90 30.32 -1.31 -17.03
#